data_AF-A0A7W7AZZ2-F1
#
_entry.id   AF-A0A7W7AZZ2-F1
#
_cell.length_a   1.000
_cell.length_b   1.000
_cell.length_c   1.000
_cell.angle_alpha   90.00
_cell.angle_beta   90.00
_cell.angle_gamma   90.00
#
_symmetry.space_group_name_H-M   'P 1'
#
loop_
_entity.id
_entity.type
_entity.pdbx_description
1 polymer ?
#
loop_
_entity_poly.entity_id
_entity_poly.type
_entity_poly.pdbx_seq_one_letter_code
_entity_poly.pdbx_strand_id
1 'polypeptide(L)'
;MTNAFLHGTVHEARDDLQAAVRSDPAILALWEKLTPLGRNEFICWVDDARQAATRQRRIERTCDELREGKKRPCCWAGCIHRTDKAPGRWQQAVLIDKHKKTR
;
A
#
# COMPACT_ATOMS: atom_id res chain seq x y z
N MET A 1 6.58 24.88 -5.03
CA MET A 1 6.54 24.05 -3.81
C MET A 1 6.15 22.65 -4.23
N THR A 2 7.10 21.72 -4.31
CA THR A 2 6.80 20.32 -4.62
C THR A 2 5.96 19.77 -3.47
N ASN A 3 4.66 19.61 -3.69
CA ASN A 3 3.77 19.03 -2.69
C ASN A 3 4.27 17.61 -2.40
N ALA A 4 4.80 17.40 -1.20
CA ALA A 4 5.33 16.11 -0.77
C ALA A 4 4.19 15.07 -0.82
N PHE A 5 4.45 13.90 -1.42
CA PHE A 5 3.44 12.86 -1.52
C PHE A 5 3.14 12.29 -0.12
N LEU A 6 1.87 12.12 0.25
CA LEU A 6 1.54 11.54 1.55
C LEU A 6 1.79 10.04 1.55
N HIS A 7 2.68 9.59 2.42
CA HIS A 7 3.06 8.18 2.59
C HIS A 7 2.23 7.47 3.67
N GLY A 8 2.50 6.19 3.87
CA GLY A 8 1.94 5.38 4.95
C GLY A 8 2.66 5.61 6.29
N THR A 9 2.31 4.82 7.29
CA THR A 9 2.95 4.87 8.62
C THR A 9 4.33 4.21 8.64
N VAL A 10 4.48 3.09 7.93
CA VAL A 10 5.73 2.31 7.88
C VAL A 10 6.22 2.07 6.45
N HIS A 11 5.41 2.41 5.46
CA HIS A 11 5.72 2.24 4.04
C HIS A 11 5.66 3.57 3.28
N GLU A 12 6.67 3.78 2.43
CA GLU A 12 6.72 4.86 1.46
C GLU A 12 6.25 4.37 0.09
N ALA A 13 5.45 5.19 -0.58
CA ALA A 13 4.92 4.85 -1.90
C ALA A 13 6.03 5.04 -2.95
N ARG A 14 6.26 4.03 -3.78
CA ARG A 14 7.22 4.12 -4.89
C ARG A 14 6.68 4.97 -6.04
N ASP A 15 7.58 5.41 -6.91
CA ASP A 15 7.30 6.38 -7.97
C ASP A 15 6.15 6.00 -8.91
N ASP A 16 5.98 4.71 -9.20
CA ASP A 16 4.91 4.22 -10.08
C ASP A 16 3.52 4.39 -9.46
N LEU A 17 3.37 4.08 -8.17
CA LEU A 17 2.15 4.35 -7.43
C LEU A 17 1.93 5.85 -7.28
N GLN A 18 2.99 6.62 -6.98
CA GLN A 18 2.88 8.08 -6.89
C GLN A 18 2.41 8.70 -8.22
N ALA A 19 2.97 8.26 -9.34
CA ALA A 19 2.61 8.73 -10.66
C ALA A 19 1.15 8.40 -11.01
N ALA A 20 0.71 7.17 -10.73
CA ALA A 20 -0.67 6.74 -10.97
C ALA A 20 -1.69 7.50 -10.11
N VAL A 21 -1.37 7.78 -8.84
CA VAL A 21 -2.25 8.57 -7.95
C VAL A 21 -2.27 10.04 -8.36
N ARG A 22 -1.13 10.61 -8.78
CA ARG A 22 -1.03 12.02 -9.20
C ARG A 22 -1.60 12.31 -10.59
N SER A 23 -1.77 11.29 -11.44
CA SER A 23 -2.31 11.48 -12.79
C SER A 23 -3.79 11.85 -12.82
N ASP A 24 -4.53 11.56 -11.74
CA ASP A 24 -5.93 11.91 -11.56
C ASP A 24 -6.10 12.74 -10.27
N PRO A 25 -6.39 14.06 -10.38
CA PRO A 25 -6.58 14.92 -9.21
C PRO A 25 -7.67 14.46 -8.24
N ALA A 26 -8.71 13.77 -8.72
CA ALA A 26 -9.76 13.23 -7.85
C ALA A 26 -9.23 12.07 -7.01
N ILE A 27 -8.41 11.19 -7.61
CA ILE A 27 -7.73 10.10 -6.89
C ILE A 27 -6.74 10.67 -5.88
N LEU A 28 -5.95 11.67 -6.26
CA LEU A 28 -5.01 12.31 -5.34
C LEU A 28 -5.74 12.89 -4.12
N ALA A 29 -6.85 13.60 -4.31
CA ALA A 29 -7.64 14.13 -3.21
C ALA A 29 -8.22 13.02 -2.31
N LEU A 30 -8.62 11.88 -2.89
CA LEU A 30 -9.09 10.71 -2.13
C LEU A 30 -7.96 10.06 -1.32
N TRP A 31 -6.77 9.96 -1.92
CA TRP A 31 -5.55 9.46 -1.28
C TRP A 31 -5.13 10.32 -0.10
N GLU A 32 -5.16 11.64 -0.26
CA GLU A 32 -4.81 12.60 0.78
C GLU A 32 -5.77 12.54 1.97
N LYS A 33 -7.07 12.29 1.70
CA LYS A 33 -8.11 12.09 2.73
C LYS A 33 -8.03 10.75 3.47
N LEU A 34 -7.22 9.79 3.02
CA LEU A 34 -6.99 8.57 3.78
C LEU A 34 -6.27 8.88 5.09
N THR A 35 -6.44 8.00 6.07
CA THR A 35 -5.55 8.02 7.23
C THR A 35 -4.15 7.55 6.81
N PRO A 36 -3.08 7.91 7.55
CA PRO A 36 -1.75 7.35 7.32
C PRO A 36 -1.75 5.81 7.28
N LEU A 37 -2.59 5.18 8.11
CA LEU A 37 -2.76 3.74 8.10
C LEU A 37 -3.46 3.24 6.82
N GLY A 38 -4.51 3.90 6.34
CA GLY A 38 -5.18 3.52 5.09
C GLY A 38 -4.22 3.55 3.90
N ARG A 39 -3.37 4.59 3.81
CA ARG A 39 -2.29 4.65 2.80
C ARG A 39 -1.30 3.51 2.98
N ASN A 40 -0.90 3.24 4.23
CA ASN A 40 0.02 2.15 4.55
C ASN A 40 -0.47 0.79 4.03
N GLU A 41 -1.78 0.51 4.16
CA GLU A 41 -2.37 -0.73 3.68
C GLU A 41 -2.28 -0.87 2.16
N PHE A 42 -2.62 0.18 1.40
CA PHE A 42 -2.48 0.17 -0.05
C PHE A 42 -1.03 0.03 -0.50
N ILE A 43 -0.11 0.77 0.11
CA ILE A 43 1.32 0.70 -0.24
C ILE A 43 1.86 -0.71 0.03
N CYS A 44 1.63 -1.25 1.23
CA CYS A 44 2.10 -2.60 1.58
C CYS A 44 1.54 -3.66 0.63
N TRP A 45 0.27 -3.53 0.25
CA TRP A 45 -0.37 -4.47 -0.66
C TRP A 45 0.21 -4.38 -2.07
N VAL A 46 0.46 -3.18 -2.60
CA VAL A 46 1.10 -3.00 -3.90
C VAL A 46 2.55 -3.51 -3.88
N ASP A 47 3.29 -3.27 -2.81
CA ASP A 47 4.68 -3.69 -2.64
C ASP A 47 4.86 -5.20 -2.40
N ASP A 48 3.84 -5.88 -1.87
CA ASP A 48 3.90 -7.34 -1.71
C ASP A 48 3.87 -8.10 -3.06
N ALA A 49 3.48 -7.42 -4.15
CA ALA A 49 3.52 -8.02 -5.48
C ALA A 49 4.96 -8.24 -5.96
N ARG A 50 5.35 -9.52 -6.09
CA ARG A 50 6.68 -9.90 -6.59
C ARG A 50 6.85 -9.76 -8.11
N GLN A 51 5.75 -9.84 -8.87
CA GLN A 51 5.76 -9.73 -10.32
C GLN A 51 5.32 -8.34 -10.75
N ALA A 52 6.03 -7.75 -11.71
CA ALA A 52 5.72 -6.41 -12.24
C ALA A 52 4.28 -6.30 -12.77
N ALA A 53 3.79 -7.30 -13.50
CA ALA A 53 2.41 -7.33 -14.00
C ALA A 53 1.37 -7.31 -12.87
N THR A 54 1.63 -8.03 -11.76
CA THR A 54 0.73 -8.02 -10.60
C THR A 54 0.78 -6.67 -9.88
N ARG A 55 1.96 -6.06 -9.78
CA ARG A 55 2.14 -4.73 -9.20
C ARG A 55 1.33 -3.69 -9.97
N GLN A 56 1.46 -3.67 -11.30
CA GLN A 56 0.73 -2.75 -12.16
C GLN A 56 -0.79 -2.90 -11.99
N ARG A 57 -1.30 -4.13 -12.01
CA ARG A 57 -2.72 -4.41 -11.76
C ARG A 57 -3.19 -3.94 -10.38
N ARG A 58 -2.36 -4.07 -9.33
CA ARG A 58 -2.69 -3.58 -7.97
C ARG A 58 -2.70 -2.04 -7.91
N ILE A 59 -1.86 -1.36 -8.67
CA ILE A 59 -1.86 0.11 -8.78
C ILE A 59 -3.16 0.60 -9.42
N GLU A 60 -3.55 0.00 -10.56
CA GLU A 60 -4.82 0.32 -11.23
C GLU A 60 -6.01 0.10 -10.29
N ARG A 61 -6.06 -1.08 -9.66
CA ARG A 61 -7.11 -1.41 -8.70
C ARG A 61 -7.10 -0.51 -7.46
N THR A 62 -5.95 -0.02 -7.03
CA THR A 62 -5.89 0.98 -5.95
C THR A 62 -6.66 2.24 -6.36
N CYS A 63 -6.49 2.72 -7.58
CA CYS A 63 -7.23 3.88 -8.08
C CYS A 63 -8.73 3.61 -8.11
N ASP A 64 -9.15 2.45 -8.63
CA ASP A 64 -10.58 2.07 -8.69
C ASP A 64 -11.21 1.95 -7.30
N GLU A 65 -10.54 1.28 -6.36
CA GLU A 65 -11.03 1.12 -5.00
C GLU A 65 -11.13 2.47 -4.26
N LEU A 66 -10.25 3.42 -4.56
CA LEU A 66 -10.37 4.78 -4.03
C LEU A 66 -11.61 5.49 -4.59
N ARG A 67 -11.91 5.36 -5.89
CA ARG A 67 -13.15 5.91 -6.49
C ARG A 67 -14.39 5.28 -5.86
N GLU A 68 -14.35 4.00 -5.56
CA GLU A 68 -15.39 3.28 -4.83
C GLU A 68 -15.49 3.66 -3.33
N GLY A 69 -14.62 4.55 -2.84
CA GLY A 69 -14.61 5.03 -1.46
C GLY A 69 -13.99 4.06 -0.46
N LYS A 70 -13.32 2.99 -0.91
CA LYS A 70 -12.63 2.05 -0.03
C LYS A 70 -11.48 2.75 0.69
N LYS A 71 -11.28 2.40 1.96
CA LYS A 71 -10.21 2.95 2.81
C LYS A 71 -9.03 2.01 2.99
N ARG A 72 -9.15 0.78 2.48
CA ARG A 72 -8.13 -0.28 2.49
C ARG A 72 -8.33 -1.20 1.27
N PRO A 73 -7.30 -1.92 0.83
CA PRO A 73 -7.43 -2.87 -0.26
C PRO A 73 -8.49 -3.94 0.03
N CYS A 74 -9.32 -4.28 -0.95
CA CYS A 74 -10.28 -5.36 -0.79
C CYS A 74 -9.57 -6.74 -0.83
N CYS A 75 -10.04 -7.70 -0.03
CA CYS A 75 -9.39 -9.01 0.14
C CYS A 75 -7.93 -8.96 0.63
N TRP A 76 -7.53 -7.91 1.35
CA TRP A 76 -6.22 -7.81 2.00
C TRP A 76 -6.32 -8.08 3.51
N ALA A 77 -5.45 -8.97 4.01
CA ALA A 77 -5.46 -9.40 5.40
C ALA A 77 -4.90 -8.35 6.36
N GLY A 78 -4.23 -7.33 5.84
CA GLY A 78 -3.60 -6.26 6.62
C GLY A 78 -2.07 -6.28 6.50
N CYS A 79 -1.45 -5.11 6.60
CA CYS A 79 -0.01 -4.96 6.60
C CYS A 79 0.61 -5.75 7.75
N ILE A 80 1.56 -6.63 7.42
CA ILE A 80 2.28 -7.47 8.39
C ILE A 80 3.36 -6.69 9.16
N HIS A 81 3.68 -5.47 8.73
CA HIS A 81 4.69 -4.59 9.32
C HIS A 81 4.09 -3.53 10.27
N ARG A 82 2.79 -3.62 10.56
CA ARG A 82 2.13 -2.73 11.51
C ARG A 82 2.73 -2.88 12.90
N THR A 83 2.98 -1.75 13.55
CA THR A 83 3.51 -1.70 14.92
C THR A 83 2.42 -1.54 15.98
N ASP A 84 1.21 -1.16 15.59
CA ASP A 84 0.08 -0.95 16.52
C ASP A 84 -0.59 -2.25 16.98
N LYS A 85 -0.33 -3.37 16.29
CA LYS A 85 -0.86 -4.69 16.65
C LYS A 85 0.20 -5.77 16.44
N ALA A 86 0.28 -6.71 17.38
CA ALA A 86 1.12 -7.88 17.23
C ALA A 86 0.69 -8.72 16.00
N PRO A 87 1.63 -9.13 15.13
CA PRO A 87 1.32 -9.97 13.98
C PRO A 87 0.78 -11.33 14.45
N GLY A 88 -0.24 -11.83 13.77
CA GLY A 88 -0.80 -13.17 14.02
C GLY A 88 0.18 -14.29 13.64
N ARG A 89 -0.13 -15.53 14.04
CA ARG A 89 0.74 -16.70 13.85
C ARG A 89 1.25 -16.88 12.40
N TRP A 90 0.36 -16.73 11.42
CA TRP A 90 0.75 -16.87 10.01
C TRP A 90 1.61 -15.68 9.52
N GLN A 91 1.36 -14.47 10.01
CA GLN A 91 2.12 -13.28 9.64
C GLN A 91 3.56 -13.37 10.17
N GLN A 92 3.72 -13.88 11.40
CA GLN A 92 5.02 -14.15 12.00
C GLN A 92 5.85 -15.12 11.15
N ALA A 93 5.24 -16.20 10.65
CA ALA A 93 5.92 -17.15 9.78
C ALA A 93 6.42 -16.51 8.47
N VAL A 94 5.59 -15.66 7.83
CA VAL A 94 5.95 -14.95 6.59
C VAL A 94 7.15 -14.00 6.81
N LEU A 95 7.19 -13.30 7.94
CA LEU A 95 8.29 -12.38 8.27
C LEU A 95 9.63 -13.11 8.41
N ILE A 96 9.64 -14.31 9.03
CA ILE A 96 10.85 -15.14 9.18
C ILE A 96 11.39 -15.58 7.81
N ASP A 97 10.52 -16.01 6.90
CA ASP A 97 10.92 -16.47 5.57
C ASP A 97 11.50 -15.35 4.70
N LYS A 98 10.98 -14.12 4.81
CA LYS A 98 11.56 -12.95 4.11
C LYS A 98 12.98 -12.66 4.60
N HIS A 99 13.23 -12.70 5.92
CA HIS A 99 14.57 -12.49 6.48
C HIS A 99 15.61 -13.50 5.96
N LYS A 100 15.21 -14.76 5.70
CA LYS A 100 16.11 -15.76 5.13
C LYS A 100 16.45 -15.52 3.66
N LYS A 101 15.64 -14.77 2.90
CA LYS A 101 15.90 -14.45 1.49
C LYS A 101 16.80 -13.24 1.28
N THR A 102 16.93 -12.38 2.28
CA THR A 102 17.75 -11.16 2.21
C THR A 102 19.18 -11.39 2.74
N ARG A 103 19.48 -12.59 3.25
CA ARG A 103 20.77 -13.00 3.81
C ARG A 103 21.44 -14.01 2.87
#